data_AF-A0A942LUQ0-F1
#
_entry.id   AF-A0A942LUQ0-F1
#
_cell.length_a   1.000
_cell.length_b   1.000
_cell.length_c   1.000
_cell.angle_alpha   90.00
_cell.angle_beta   90.00
_cell.angle_gamma   90.00
#
_symmetry.space_group_name_H-M   'P 1'
#
loop_
_entity.id
_entity.type
_entity.pdbx_description
1 polymer ?
#
loop_
_entity_poly.entity_id
_entity_poly.type
_entity_poly.pdbx_seq_one_letter_code
_entity_poly.pdbx_strand_id
1 'polypeptide(L)'
;MKKVIKIFGALLIATAFMTSCGTSQPENKYLGKIPGVVQKHNKERERILEAQNKAKSPEEYAKLKKQLSEHDKELNNWMTGYGSSGEIKPNIPFEVAGEFPYIVDEVGFIINGSVVEVTFLLTTKENFKVQIPRQKITLYFIGLDSNNSPIVLSAMVAGMYDIREALPAGSKITLKGIWNKDHLSFLQDLASIRIISQNQYKEFNKGKR
;
A
#
# COMPACT_ATOMS: atom_id res chain seq x y z
N MET A 1 19.79 -66.91 33.31
CA MET A 1 19.28 -66.43 32.01
C MET A 1 17.78 -66.69 31.90
N LYS A 2 16.95 -65.64 31.98
CA LYS A 2 15.56 -65.60 31.48
C LYS A 2 15.14 -64.12 31.41
N LYS A 3 14.70 -63.70 30.23
CA LYS A 3 14.29 -62.34 29.85
C LYS A 3 12.97 -61.97 30.52
N VAL A 4 12.81 -60.73 30.98
CA VAL A 4 11.50 -60.04 30.96
C VAL A 4 11.73 -58.55 30.70
N ILE A 5 11.37 -58.13 29.48
CA ILE A 5 11.21 -56.73 29.08
C ILE A 5 9.80 -56.31 29.54
N LYS A 6 9.68 -55.23 30.30
CA LYS A 6 8.40 -54.53 30.51
C LYS A 6 8.59 -53.06 30.19
N ILE A 7 8.23 -52.73 28.95
CA ILE A 7 7.91 -51.40 28.48
C ILE A 7 6.54 -51.05 29.06
N PHE A 8 6.46 -49.99 29.85
CA PHE A 8 5.19 -49.34 30.17
C PHE A 8 5.34 -47.86 29.89
N GLY A 9 4.68 -47.43 28.81
CA GLY A 9 4.58 -46.04 28.41
C GLY A 9 3.72 -45.26 29.40
N ALA A 10 4.23 -44.11 29.82
CA ALA A 10 3.41 -43.05 30.37
C ALA A 10 3.17 -42.04 29.25
N LEU A 11 1.93 -42.04 28.80
CA LEU A 11 1.32 -41.16 27.82
C LEU A 11 1.37 -39.72 28.36
N LEU A 12 2.35 -38.93 27.92
CA LEU A 12 2.33 -37.47 28.09
C LEU A 12 1.28 -36.93 27.11
N ILE A 13 0.03 -36.86 27.54
CA ILE A 13 -0.97 -35.99 26.92
C ILE A 13 -0.53 -34.56 27.26
N ALA A 14 0.33 -34.00 26.42
CA ALA A 14 0.54 -32.58 26.37
C ALA A 14 -0.77 -31.97 25.85
N THR A 15 -1.62 -31.54 26.78
CA THR A 15 -2.73 -30.64 26.50
C THR A 15 -2.09 -29.36 25.97
N ALA A 16 -1.92 -29.29 24.66
CA ALA A 16 -1.62 -28.06 23.96
C ALA A 16 -2.81 -27.13 24.22
N PHE A 17 -2.66 -26.28 25.23
CA PHE A 17 -3.44 -25.05 25.32
C PHE A 17 -3.25 -24.36 23.98
N MET A 18 -4.28 -24.43 23.12
CA MET A 18 -4.44 -23.52 22.02
C MET A 18 -4.70 -22.14 22.63
N THR A 19 -3.64 -21.50 23.13
CA THR A 19 -3.59 -20.05 23.13
C THR A 19 -3.69 -19.68 21.65
N SER A 20 -4.91 -19.37 21.23
CA SER A 20 -5.17 -18.47 20.12
C SER A 20 -4.23 -17.29 20.30
N CYS A 21 -3.08 -17.36 19.64
CA CYS A 21 -2.08 -16.33 19.66
C CYS A 21 -2.67 -15.24 18.79
N GLY A 22 -3.45 -14.35 19.42
CA GLY A 22 -3.88 -13.10 18.86
C GLY A 22 -2.66 -12.23 18.66
N THR A 23 -1.82 -12.57 17.68
CA THR A 23 -0.78 -11.68 17.22
C THR A 23 -1.50 -10.52 16.56
N SER A 24 -1.63 -9.41 17.32
CA SER A 24 -2.00 -8.12 16.75
C SER A 24 -1.17 -7.92 15.50
N GLN A 25 -1.83 -7.66 14.36
CA GLN A 25 -1.09 -7.42 13.13
C GLN A 25 -0.13 -6.25 13.33
N PRO A 26 1.10 -6.33 12.81
CA PRO A 26 2.05 -5.24 12.94
C PRO A 26 1.44 -3.97 12.36
N GLU A 27 1.51 -2.88 13.11
CA GLU A 27 0.94 -1.59 12.72
C GLU A 27 2.05 -0.71 12.14
N ASN A 28 1.81 -0.16 10.95
CA ASN A 28 2.64 0.90 10.41
C ASN A 28 2.33 2.21 11.15
N LYS A 29 3.36 3.02 11.44
CA LYS A 29 3.20 4.30 12.16
C LYS A 29 2.24 5.27 11.47
N TYR A 30 2.21 5.28 10.13
CA TYR A 30 1.43 6.23 9.33
C TYR A 30 0.15 5.59 8.79
N LEU A 31 0.24 4.35 8.29
CA LEU A 31 -0.87 3.64 7.65
C LEU A 31 -1.65 2.73 8.63
N GLY A 32 -1.23 2.67 9.89
CA GLY A 32 -1.84 1.82 10.91
C GLY A 32 -1.88 0.35 10.51
N LYS A 33 -3.04 -0.28 10.66
CA LYS A 33 -3.26 -1.71 10.34
C LYS A 33 -3.37 -2.02 8.85
N ILE A 34 -3.51 -1.00 7.99
CA ILE A 34 -3.86 -1.19 6.58
C ILE A 34 -2.89 -2.14 5.87
N PRO A 35 -1.56 -1.93 5.90
CA PRO A 35 -0.64 -2.81 5.18
C PRO A 35 -0.76 -4.28 5.64
N GLY A 36 -0.82 -4.52 6.95
CA GLY A 36 -0.93 -5.86 7.52
C GLY A 36 -2.24 -6.56 7.17
N VAL A 37 -3.37 -5.84 7.19
CA VAL A 37 -4.67 -6.38 6.76
C VAL A 37 -4.63 -6.74 5.28
N VAL A 38 -4.11 -5.86 4.43
CA VAL A 38 -4.02 -6.08 2.98
C VAL A 38 -3.06 -7.23 2.64
N GLN A 39 -1.92 -7.37 3.34
CA GLN A 39 -1.02 -8.51 3.18
C GLN A 39 -1.71 -9.84 3.48
N LYS A 40 -2.43 -9.91 4.62
CA LYS A 40 -3.18 -11.11 5.00
C LYS A 40 -4.27 -11.43 3.98
N HIS A 41 -4.98 -10.40 3.51
CA HIS A 41 -5.98 -10.52 2.46
C HIS A 41 -5.41 -11.13 1.18
N ASN A 42 -4.28 -10.61 0.71
CA ASN A 42 -3.64 -11.07 -0.53
C ASN A 42 -3.16 -12.53 -0.43
N LYS A 43 -2.60 -12.95 0.71
CA LYS A 43 -2.22 -14.35 0.95
C LYS A 43 -3.41 -15.30 0.82
N GLU A 44 -4.55 -14.93 1.41
CA GLU A 44 -5.77 -15.75 1.30
C GLU A 44 -6.35 -15.71 -0.11
N ARG A 45 -6.28 -14.55 -0.78
CA ARG A 45 -6.68 -14.40 -2.18
C ARG A 45 -5.90 -15.33 -3.10
N GLU A 46 -4.57 -15.39 -2.94
CA GLU A 46 -3.69 -16.30 -3.67
C GLU A 46 -4.09 -17.76 -3.45
N ARG A 47 -4.34 -18.16 -2.20
CA ARG A 47 -4.82 -19.52 -1.87
C ARG A 47 -6.12 -19.87 -2.60
N ILE A 48 -7.10 -18.96 -2.62
CA ILE A 48 -8.38 -19.18 -3.31
C ILE A 48 -8.18 -19.28 -4.82
N LEU A 49 -7.33 -18.43 -5.41
CA LEU A 49 -7.01 -18.46 -6.84
C LEU A 49 -6.30 -19.75 -7.24
N GLU A 50 -5.34 -20.22 -6.44
CA GLU A 50 -4.67 -21.50 -6.67
C GLU A 50 -5.64 -22.68 -6.61
N ALA A 51 -6.56 -22.68 -5.65
CA ALA A 51 -7.62 -23.69 -5.57
C ALA A 51 -8.55 -23.61 -6.79
N GLN A 52 -8.90 -22.41 -7.24
CA GLN A 52 -9.76 -22.18 -8.40
C GLN A 52 -9.10 -22.71 -9.68
N ASN A 53 -7.80 -22.51 -9.86
CA ASN A 53 -7.03 -23.04 -10.99
C ASN A 53 -6.93 -24.57 -11.00
N LYS A 54 -7.13 -25.21 -9.84
CA LYS A 54 -7.11 -26.68 -9.67
C LYS A 54 -8.52 -27.29 -9.65
N ALA A 55 -9.57 -26.47 -9.74
CA ALA A 55 -10.96 -26.93 -9.67
C ALA A 55 -11.27 -27.90 -10.81
N LYS A 56 -11.94 -29.00 -10.49
CA LYS A 56 -12.23 -30.08 -11.46
C LYS A 56 -13.63 -29.99 -12.06
N SER A 57 -14.51 -29.17 -11.47
CA SER A 57 -15.87 -28.98 -11.94
C SER A 57 -16.26 -27.52 -12.06
N PRO A 58 -17.23 -27.19 -12.94
CA PRO A 58 -17.79 -25.84 -13.03
C PRO A 58 -18.41 -25.33 -11.72
N GLU A 59 -19.04 -26.22 -10.93
CA GLU A 59 -19.67 -25.88 -9.66
C GLU A 59 -18.63 -25.49 -8.60
N GLU A 60 -17.54 -26.25 -8.51
CA GLU A 60 -16.42 -25.95 -7.61
C GLU A 60 -15.79 -24.61 -7.98
N TYR A 61 -15.54 -24.38 -9.26
CA TYR A 61 -15.03 -23.11 -9.76
C TYR A 61 -15.96 -21.94 -9.41
N ALA A 62 -17.27 -22.09 -9.62
CA ALA A 62 -18.27 -21.07 -9.29
C ALA A 62 -18.30 -20.75 -7.80
N LYS A 63 -18.19 -21.76 -6.93
CA LYS A 63 -18.11 -21.59 -5.47
C LYS A 63 -16.86 -20.78 -5.08
N LEU A 64 -15.70 -21.14 -5.63
CA LEU A 64 -14.44 -20.43 -5.34
C LEU A 64 -14.46 -19.01 -5.89
N LYS A 65 -15.07 -18.78 -7.06
CA LYS A 65 -15.27 -17.42 -7.60
C LYS A 65 -16.14 -16.56 -6.70
N LYS A 66 -17.22 -17.14 -6.14
CA LYS A 66 -18.08 -16.45 -5.18
C LYS A 66 -17.31 -16.13 -3.89
N GLN A 67 -16.58 -17.10 -3.35
CA GLN A 67 -15.74 -16.90 -2.17
C GLN A 67 -14.70 -15.79 -2.38
N LEU A 68 -14.04 -15.76 -3.54
CA LEU A 68 -13.09 -14.70 -3.90
C LEU A 68 -13.75 -13.32 -3.91
N SER A 69 -14.95 -13.23 -4.49
CA SER A 69 -15.72 -11.97 -4.55
C SER A 69 -16.18 -11.50 -3.18
N GLU A 70 -16.60 -12.42 -2.31
CA GLU A 70 -16.99 -12.10 -0.93
C GLU A 70 -15.80 -11.62 -0.12
N HIS A 71 -14.67 -12.33 -0.22
CA HIS A 71 -13.39 -11.95 0.39
C HIS A 71 -12.96 -10.53 -0.04
N ASP A 72 -12.92 -10.24 -1.35
CA ASP A 72 -12.55 -8.89 -1.84
C ASP A 72 -13.54 -7.80 -1.36
N LYS A 73 -14.83 -8.14 -1.18
CA LYS A 73 -15.84 -7.22 -0.63
C LYS A 73 -15.60 -6.94 0.86
N GLU A 74 -15.21 -7.95 1.63
CA GLU A 74 -14.89 -7.80 3.06
C GLU A 74 -13.75 -6.80 3.27
N LEU A 75 -12.66 -6.90 2.49
CA LEU A 75 -11.56 -5.94 2.55
C LEU A 75 -12.03 -4.51 2.23
N ASN A 76 -12.82 -4.34 1.16
CA ASN A 76 -13.30 -3.02 0.76
C ASN A 76 -14.19 -2.37 1.84
N ASN A 77 -15.07 -3.17 2.45
CA ASN A 77 -15.91 -2.72 3.55
C ASN A 77 -15.06 -2.34 4.78
N TRP A 78 -14.06 -3.17 5.12
CA TRP A 78 -13.16 -2.89 6.21
C TRP A 78 -12.37 -1.60 5.99
N MET A 79 -11.77 -1.41 4.80
CA MET A 79 -11.02 -0.20 4.44
C MET A 79 -11.89 1.06 4.53
N THR A 80 -13.11 0.99 4.00
CA THR A 80 -14.07 2.11 4.05
C THR A 80 -14.45 2.45 5.49
N GLY A 81 -14.74 1.45 6.31
CA GLY A 81 -15.05 1.64 7.73
C GLY A 81 -13.86 2.17 8.53
N TYR A 82 -12.65 1.69 8.24
CA TYR A 82 -11.41 2.15 8.88
C TYR A 82 -11.14 3.63 8.53
N GLY A 83 -11.35 4.02 7.26
CA GLY A 83 -11.22 5.42 6.83
C GLY A 83 -12.20 6.39 7.48
N SER A 84 -13.43 5.95 7.75
CA SER A 84 -14.42 6.75 8.50
C SER A 84 -14.08 6.88 9.99
N SER A 85 -13.15 6.08 10.51
CA SER A 85 -12.81 6.02 11.94
C SER A 85 -11.57 6.83 12.35
N GLY A 86 -10.84 7.44 11.39
CA GLY A 86 -9.73 8.32 11.70
C GLY A 86 -9.04 8.90 10.47
N GLU A 87 -8.80 10.21 10.47
CA GLU A 87 -7.91 10.87 9.51
C GLU A 87 -6.48 10.35 9.72
N ILE A 88 -5.83 9.90 8.64
CA ILE A 88 -4.37 9.71 8.67
C ILE A 88 -3.75 11.12 8.74
N LYS A 89 -3.09 11.44 9.85
CA LYS A 89 -2.55 12.79 10.05
C LYS A 89 -1.51 13.13 8.97
N PRO A 90 -1.52 14.39 8.46
CA PRO A 90 -0.85 14.78 7.21
C PRO A 90 0.66 15.02 7.32
N ASN A 91 1.38 14.37 8.24
CA ASN A 91 2.82 14.58 8.40
C ASN A 91 3.58 13.26 8.32
N ILE A 92 3.71 12.72 7.10
CA ILE A 92 4.76 11.74 6.82
C ILE A 92 6.06 12.49 6.51
N PRO A 93 7.20 12.09 7.09
CA PRO A 93 8.49 12.61 6.69
C PRO A 93 8.68 12.43 5.19
N PHE A 94 9.21 13.44 4.53
CA PHE A 94 9.52 13.36 3.12
C PHE A 94 10.85 14.01 2.81
N GLU A 95 11.42 13.59 1.68
CA GLU A 95 12.62 14.19 1.11
C GLU A 95 12.45 14.37 -0.40
N VAL A 96 13.14 15.38 -0.93
CA VAL A 96 13.08 15.73 -2.35
C VAL A 96 14.42 15.38 -2.98
N ALA A 97 14.44 14.40 -3.88
CA ALA A 97 15.63 13.99 -4.61
C ALA A 97 15.64 14.65 -6.00
N GLY A 98 16.17 15.87 -6.07
CA GLY A 98 16.36 16.61 -7.31
C GLY A 98 15.84 18.05 -7.23
N GLU A 99 15.96 18.76 -8.36
CA GLU A 99 15.43 20.11 -8.50
C GLU A 99 14.11 20.10 -9.26
N PHE A 100 13.11 20.76 -8.67
CA PHE A 100 11.77 20.88 -9.22
C PHE A 100 11.36 22.36 -9.28
N PRO A 101 10.48 22.75 -10.22
CA PRO A 101 9.97 24.11 -10.35
C PRO A 101 8.92 24.46 -9.27
N TYR A 102 8.85 23.66 -8.21
CA TYR A 102 8.00 23.80 -7.05
C TYR A 102 8.74 23.35 -5.79
N ILE A 103 8.22 23.76 -4.63
CA ILE A 103 8.56 23.30 -3.30
C ILE A 103 7.45 22.34 -2.86
N VAL A 104 7.80 21.25 -2.20
CA VAL A 104 6.82 20.39 -1.52
C VAL A 104 6.73 20.89 -0.09
N ASP A 105 5.59 21.43 0.29
CA ASP A 105 5.36 22.03 1.60
C ASP A 105 4.92 20.97 2.62
N GLU A 106 4.04 20.07 2.21
CA GLU A 106 3.44 19.05 3.07
C GLU A 106 3.09 17.78 2.28
N VAL A 107 3.19 16.63 2.95
CA VAL A 107 2.77 15.33 2.41
C VAL A 107 1.90 14.62 3.43
N GLY A 108 0.67 14.33 3.04
CA GLY A 108 -0.32 13.67 3.88
C GLY A 108 -0.98 12.47 3.23
N PHE A 109 -1.79 11.76 4.01
CA PHE A 109 -2.61 10.66 3.51
C PHE A 109 -4.06 10.87 3.91
N ILE A 110 -4.97 10.44 3.06
CA ILE A 110 -6.36 10.23 3.43
C ILE A 110 -6.79 8.85 2.95
N ILE A 111 -7.68 8.21 3.68
CA ILE A 111 -8.29 6.96 3.23
C ILE A 111 -9.55 7.37 2.47
N ASN A 112 -9.63 6.99 1.21
CA ASN A 112 -10.75 7.30 0.34
C ASN A 112 -11.33 6.00 -0.22
N GLY A 113 -12.40 5.51 0.41
CA GLY A 113 -12.97 4.20 0.10
C GLY A 113 -11.96 3.07 0.34
N SER A 114 -11.60 2.35 -0.72
CA SER A 114 -10.68 1.20 -0.67
C SER A 114 -9.22 1.54 -0.99
N VAL A 115 -8.86 2.83 -1.06
CA VAL A 115 -7.50 3.27 -1.39
C VAL A 115 -6.96 4.28 -0.37
N VAL A 116 -5.64 4.42 -0.32
CA VAL A 116 -4.98 5.52 0.37
C VAL A 116 -4.57 6.56 -0.66
N GLU A 117 -5.13 7.74 -0.55
CA GLU A 117 -4.77 8.90 -1.36
C GLU A 117 -3.63 9.66 -0.67
N VAL A 118 -2.54 9.86 -1.39
CA VAL A 118 -1.35 10.59 -0.95
C VAL A 118 -1.46 12.02 -1.45
N THR A 119 -1.56 13.00 -0.56
CA THR A 119 -1.73 14.40 -0.92
C THR A 119 -0.41 15.16 -0.76
N PHE A 120 -0.05 15.94 -1.77
CA PHE A 120 1.12 16.80 -1.79
C PHE A 120 0.65 18.25 -1.92
N LEU A 121 0.96 19.09 -0.92
CA LEU A 121 0.79 20.53 -1.01
C LEU A 121 2.09 21.12 -1.56
N LEU A 122 1.99 21.87 -2.66
CA LEU A 122 3.15 22.44 -3.35
C LEU A 122 3.03 23.95 -3.50
N THR A 123 4.16 24.63 -3.46
CA THR A 123 4.30 26.05 -3.80
C THR A 123 5.18 26.20 -5.04
N THR A 124 4.69 26.87 -6.09
CA THR A 124 5.48 27.11 -7.32
C THR A 124 6.67 28.04 -7.06
N LYS A 125 7.83 27.73 -7.63
CA LYS A 125 9.02 28.60 -7.55
C LYS A 125 9.09 29.64 -8.67
N GLU A 126 8.47 29.32 -9.80
CA GLU A 126 8.52 30.13 -11.02
C GLU A 126 7.12 30.35 -11.59
N ASN A 127 7.03 31.30 -12.53
CA ASN A 127 5.80 31.59 -13.25
C ASN A 127 5.60 30.54 -14.35
N PHE A 128 4.52 29.76 -14.27
CA PHE A 128 4.10 28.92 -15.37
C PHE A 128 3.14 29.69 -16.27
N LYS A 129 3.46 29.76 -17.56
CA LYS A 129 2.60 30.38 -18.57
C LYS A 129 1.69 29.32 -19.18
N VAL A 130 0.50 29.72 -19.62
CA VAL A 130 -0.34 28.85 -20.46
C VAL A 130 0.38 28.66 -21.79
N GLN A 131 0.80 27.42 -22.07
CA GLN A 131 1.35 27.02 -23.37
C GLN A 131 0.37 26.07 -24.06
N ILE A 132 0.38 26.08 -25.40
CA ILE A 132 -0.33 25.09 -26.23
C ILE A 132 0.74 24.15 -26.80
N PRO A 133 0.68 22.84 -26.53
CA PRO A 133 -0.31 22.11 -25.74
C PRO A 133 -0.17 22.31 -24.22
N ARG A 134 -1.29 22.19 -23.49
CA ARG A 134 -1.41 22.46 -22.04
C ARG A 134 -0.27 21.84 -21.25
N GLN A 135 0.57 22.69 -20.64
CA GLN A 135 1.62 22.26 -19.73
C GLN A 135 1.01 21.61 -18.49
N LYS A 136 1.63 20.53 -18.02
CA LYS A 136 1.18 19.77 -16.84
C LYS A 136 2.27 19.76 -15.79
N ILE A 137 1.90 20.04 -14.55
CA ILE A 137 2.77 19.78 -13.40
C ILE A 137 2.49 18.35 -12.96
N THR A 138 3.55 17.53 -12.94
CA THR A 138 3.49 16.13 -12.51
C THR A 138 4.51 15.92 -11.40
N LEU A 139 4.17 15.08 -10.44
CA LEU A 139 5.06 14.69 -9.35
C LEU A 139 5.15 13.16 -9.31
N TYR A 140 6.36 12.65 -9.12
CA TYR A 140 6.62 11.23 -8.95
C TYR A 140 7.14 11.01 -7.54
N PHE A 141 6.74 9.91 -6.91
CA PHE A 141 7.12 9.62 -5.54
C PHE A 141 7.29 8.13 -5.32
N ILE A 142 7.99 7.78 -4.25
CA ILE A 142 8.21 6.40 -3.80
C ILE A 142 8.23 6.40 -2.27
N GLY A 143 7.70 5.34 -1.65
CA GLY A 143 7.85 5.09 -0.23
C GLY A 143 9.24 4.56 0.09
N LEU A 144 9.80 4.97 1.23
CA LEU A 144 11.02 4.43 1.80
C LEU A 144 10.71 3.66 3.07
N ASP A 145 11.48 2.61 3.33
CA ASP A 145 11.42 1.86 4.58
C ASP A 145 12.18 2.57 5.71
N SER A 146 12.17 1.96 6.90
CA SER A 146 12.90 2.44 8.08
C SER A 146 14.43 2.55 7.91
N ASN A 147 15.01 1.92 6.89
CA ASN A 147 16.43 1.99 6.53
C ASN A 147 16.68 2.99 5.39
N ASN A 148 15.71 3.84 5.05
CA ASN A 148 15.72 4.75 3.90
C ASN A 148 15.90 4.05 2.54
N SER A 149 15.56 2.76 2.47
CA SER A 149 15.64 1.99 1.24
C SER A 149 14.32 2.09 0.44
N PRO A 150 14.38 2.22 -0.89
CA PRO A 150 13.18 2.31 -1.72
C PRO A 150 12.30 1.07 -1.66
N ILE A 151 11.01 1.26 -1.34
CA ILE A 151 9.99 0.21 -1.48
C ILE A 151 9.55 0.21 -2.95
N VAL A 152 10.21 -0.58 -3.80
CA VAL A 152 10.09 -0.51 -5.28
C VAL A 152 8.64 -0.60 -5.80
N LEU A 153 7.77 -1.35 -5.14
CA LEU A 153 6.37 -1.50 -5.54
C LEU A 153 5.47 -0.35 -5.09
N SER A 154 6.02 0.69 -4.47
CA SER A 154 5.29 1.90 -4.04
C SER A 154 5.51 3.10 -4.96
N ALA A 155 6.36 2.99 -5.98
CA ALA A 155 6.68 4.08 -6.90
C ALA A 155 5.44 4.49 -7.73
N MET A 156 4.97 5.72 -7.56
CA MET A 156 3.71 6.20 -8.13
C MET A 156 3.83 7.62 -8.72
N VAL A 157 2.83 7.97 -9.51
CA VAL A 157 2.60 9.33 -10.01
C VAL A 157 1.55 9.98 -9.13
N ALA A 158 1.87 11.11 -8.51
CA ALA A 158 0.85 12.02 -7.99
C ALA A 158 0.31 12.83 -9.16
N GLY A 159 -1.01 12.90 -9.28
CA GLY A 159 -1.75 13.31 -10.47
C GLY A 159 -1.28 14.59 -11.15
N MET A 160 -1.81 14.83 -12.35
CA MET A 160 -1.41 15.95 -13.19
C MET A 160 -2.24 17.20 -12.86
N TYR A 161 -1.58 18.30 -12.52
CA TYR A 161 -2.23 19.62 -12.52
C TYR A 161 -2.11 20.23 -13.92
N ASP A 162 -3.25 20.35 -14.60
CA ASP A 162 -3.33 21.01 -15.89
C ASP A 162 -3.30 22.53 -15.69
N ILE A 163 -2.27 23.19 -16.20
CA ILE A 163 -2.15 24.65 -16.18
C ILE A 163 -3.13 25.23 -17.20
N ARG A 164 -4.31 25.63 -16.72
CA ARG A 164 -5.38 26.23 -17.55
C ARG A 164 -5.23 27.75 -17.68
N GLU A 165 -4.64 28.36 -16.66
CA GLU A 165 -4.38 29.80 -16.54
C GLU A 165 -2.94 30.00 -16.09
N ALA A 166 -2.40 31.21 -16.28
CA ALA A 166 -1.04 31.50 -15.83
C ALA A 166 -0.93 31.30 -14.32
N LEU A 167 0.05 30.51 -13.89
CA LEU A 167 0.26 30.16 -12.48
C LEU A 167 1.50 30.90 -12.00
N PRO A 168 1.37 32.04 -11.30
CA PRO A 168 2.51 32.81 -10.84
C PRO A 168 3.34 32.04 -9.80
N ALA A 169 4.60 32.44 -9.63
CA ALA A 169 5.44 31.98 -8.51
C ALA A 169 4.76 32.26 -7.16
N GLY A 170 4.92 31.34 -6.21
CA GLY A 170 4.24 31.39 -4.91
C GLY A 170 2.82 30.84 -4.92
N SER A 171 2.31 30.38 -6.06
CA SER A 171 0.98 29.76 -6.15
C SER A 171 0.97 28.40 -5.45
N LYS A 172 -0.10 28.15 -4.70
CA LYS A 172 -0.31 26.87 -4.02
C LYS A 172 -1.12 25.93 -4.89
N ILE A 173 -0.63 24.70 -5.05
CA ILE A 173 -1.33 23.63 -5.77
C ILE A 173 -1.33 22.35 -4.93
N THR A 174 -2.34 21.51 -5.16
CA THR A 174 -2.45 20.20 -4.50
C THR A 174 -2.40 19.11 -5.55
N LEU A 175 -1.47 18.17 -5.40
CA LEU A 175 -1.40 16.96 -6.21
C LEU A 175 -1.76 15.73 -5.38
N LYS A 176 -2.37 14.73 -6.02
CA LYS A 176 -2.88 13.53 -5.34
C LYS A 176 -2.38 12.26 -6.02
N GLY A 177 -1.65 11.42 -5.30
CA GLY A 177 -1.29 10.06 -5.69
C GLY A 177 -2.25 9.05 -5.06
N ILE A 178 -2.25 7.82 -5.56
CA ILE A 178 -3.08 6.74 -5.01
C ILE A 178 -2.22 5.51 -4.77
N TRP A 179 -2.27 4.96 -3.56
CA TRP A 179 -1.87 3.59 -3.27
C TRP A 179 -3.11 2.72 -3.11
N ASN A 180 -3.28 1.77 -4.03
CA ASN A 180 -4.32 0.76 -3.97
C ASN A 180 -3.85 -0.48 -3.19
N LYS A 181 -4.69 -1.52 -3.07
CA LYS A 181 -4.37 -2.78 -2.37
C LYS A 181 -3.06 -3.44 -2.81
N ASP A 182 -2.69 -3.37 -4.08
CA ASP A 182 -1.47 -4.00 -4.57
C ASP A 182 -0.24 -3.30 -3.96
N HIS A 183 -0.25 -1.97 -3.92
CA HIS A 183 0.81 -1.17 -3.32
C HIS A 183 0.84 -1.32 -1.79
N LEU A 184 -0.34 -1.23 -1.14
CA LEU A 184 -0.47 -1.24 0.32
C LEU A 184 0.10 -2.50 0.96
N SER A 185 0.06 -3.63 0.26
CA SER A 185 0.66 -4.88 0.74
C SER A 185 2.18 -4.81 0.97
N PHE A 186 2.87 -3.84 0.38
CA PHE A 186 4.33 -3.68 0.51
C PHE A 186 4.73 -2.55 1.48
N LEU A 187 3.77 -1.87 2.09
CA LEU A 187 4.00 -0.64 2.86
C LEU A 187 4.01 -0.85 4.38
N GLN A 188 4.21 -2.08 4.85
CA GLN A 188 4.27 -2.38 6.29
C GLN A 188 5.35 -1.57 7.01
N ASP A 189 6.51 -1.42 6.38
CA ASP A 189 7.69 -0.75 6.95
C ASP A 189 7.86 0.68 6.46
N LEU A 190 6.83 1.28 5.82
CA LEU A 190 6.88 2.65 5.33
C LEU A 190 7.26 3.63 6.45
N ALA A 191 8.34 4.37 6.23
CA ALA A 191 8.85 5.36 7.17
C ALA A 191 8.81 6.79 6.61
N SER A 192 9.02 6.97 5.31
CA SER A 192 9.04 8.28 4.67
C SER A 192 8.68 8.19 3.18
N ILE A 193 8.49 9.34 2.53
CA ILE A 193 8.31 9.46 1.08
C ILE A 193 9.49 10.19 0.46
N ARG A 194 9.99 9.69 -0.67
CA ARG A 194 10.93 10.41 -1.53
C ARG A 194 10.22 10.89 -2.78
N ILE A 195 10.27 12.20 -3.03
CA ILE A 195 9.88 12.79 -4.30
C ILE A 195 11.05 12.58 -5.28
N ILE A 196 10.75 12.02 -6.45
CA ILE A 196 11.74 11.55 -7.42
C ILE A 196 11.49 12.15 -8.80
N SER A 197 12.52 12.10 -9.66
CA SER A 197 12.40 12.47 -11.06
C SER A 197 11.59 11.44 -11.87
N GLN A 198 11.10 11.85 -13.03
CA GLN A 198 10.45 10.93 -13.97
C GLN A 198 11.37 9.78 -14.41
N ASN A 199 12.67 10.03 -14.54
CA ASN A 199 13.62 9.00 -14.96
C ASN A 199 13.77 7.92 -13.89
N GLN A 200 13.92 8.31 -12.62
CA GLN A 200 13.93 7.37 -11.50
C GLN A 200 12.62 6.58 -11.43
N TYR A 201 11.48 7.24 -11.61
CA TYR A 201 10.18 6.54 -11.67
C TYR A 201 10.13 5.49 -12.79
N LYS A 202 10.66 5.81 -13.98
CA LYS A 202 10.75 4.87 -15.11
C LYS A 202 11.67 3.69 -14.78
N GLU A 203 12.77 3.93 -14.07
CA GLU A 203 13.70 2.87 -13.64
C GLU A 203 13.03 1.89 -12.66
N PHE A 204 12.34 2.38 -11.64
CA PHE A 204 11.61 1.54 -10.68
C PHE A 204 10.46 0.72 -11.30
N ASN A 205 9.98 1.14 -12.48
CA ASN A 205 8.88 0.47 -13.17
C ASN A 205 9.30 -0.22 -14.47
N LYS A 206 10.61 -0.29 -14.75
CA LYS A 206 11.14 -1.04 -15.89
C LYS A 206 10.90 -2.55 -15.67
N GLY A 207 10.19 -3.19 -16.59
CA GLY A 207 9.88 -4.63 -16.51
C GLY A 207 8.53 -5.00 -15.87
N LYS A 208 7.71 -4.01 -15.47
CA LYS A 208 6.31 -4.23 -15.04
C LYS A 208 5.28 -4.10 -16.18
N ARG A 209 5.72 -4.15 -17.43
CA ARG A 209 4.88 -4.07 -18.64
C ARG A 209 4.91 -5.39 -19.40
#